data_AF-A0A8J8CWK0-F1
#
_entry.id   AF-A0A8J8CWK0-F1
#
_cell.length_a   1.000
_cell.length_b   1.000
_cell.length_c   1.000
_cell.angle_alpha   90.00
_cell.angle_beta   90.00
_cell.angle_gamma   90.00
#
_symmetry.space_group_name_H-M   'P 1'
#
loop_
_entity.id
_entity.type
_entity.pdbx_description
1 polymer ?
#
loop_
_entity_poly.entity_id
_entity_poly.type
_entity_poly.pdbx_seq_one_letter_code
_entity_poly.pdbx_strand_id
1 'polypeptide(L)'
;MTDAPPTPTAGALAVAVAAVAGLSVGATAGVAVPVGVGVVGACLAAGGVAIASRGGSRRRAAGSVTLTVGLPLAVVGAVRGLLPAPAVTLATVAGVGAVATSAATGSVSDATAALRGIRRRSGAAALVGLLAALTVSHGGGAVAVAAADEAAGVAAAATPFALFVGLQATCLAVTVLLERARPVLDDWLPDARAAPVAAADRFGAGVAEVPLTYAAAFAAQLLALVAGVGAAAFERFLDALPLFGPLFRTAIVSGVLHALAGAVAVLLACVVVGGRVQPAVARRLSPDPPAALSPAVGGVAALVGIPILTAATGETAEFAALSFAVVFLSFVGTFVLVIADGVVLNLGAPERGTGFAVGAALVFVAGVAGAERGAPPVVTFLAVAAALATWDLGSLSTDLGRRVGSDAETRKAEVVHATATLLVGAAAVAVATGALYLLVPQSVPGGERGGFLALVLVFVAVAAFQRSI
;
A
#
# COMPACT_ATOMS: atom_id res chain seq x y z
N MET A 1 11.49 31.08 22.01
CA MET A 1 10.23 30.49 21.54
C MET A 1 10.42 28.99 21.48
N THR A 2 9.52 28.23 22.09
CA THR A 2 9.61 26.77 22.15
C THR A 2 9.10 26.16 20.85
N ASP A 3 9.89 25.24 20.28
CA ASP A 3 9.52 24.44 19.11
C ASP A 3 8.60 23.27 19.50
N ALA A 4 7.45 23.61 20.10
CA ALA A 4 6.51 22.61 20.58
C ALA A 4 5.51 22.20 19.46
N PRO A 5 5.08 20.92 19.44
CA PRO A 5 4.10 20.41 18.47
C PRO A 5 2.70 21.04 18.70
N PRO A 6 1.78 20.90 17.74
CA PRO A 6 0.40 21.38 17.88
C PRO A 6 -0.31 20.72 19.06
N THR A 7 -1.27 21.43 19.64
CA THR A 7 -2.07 20.89 20.74
C THR A 7 -2.95 19.73 20.27
N PRO A 8 -3.07 18.66 21.07
CA PRO A 8 -3.73 17.44 20.64
C PRO A 8 -5.24 17.60 20.45
N THR A 9 -5.91 18.47 21.23
CA THR A 9 -7.37 18.59 21.22
C THR A 9 -7.86 19.27 19.94
N ALA A 10 -7.37 20.48 19.64
CA ALA A 10 -7.73 21.24 18.46
C ALA A 10 -7.28 20.52 17.17
N GLY A 11 -6.08 19.91 17.17
CA GLY A 11 -5.61 19.10 16.04
C GLY A 11 -6.52 17.89 15.76
N ALA A 12 -6.93 17.15 16.79
CA ALA A 12 -7.86 16.03 16.62
C ALA A 12 -9.24 16.48 16.13
N LEU A 13 -9.73 17.63 16.60
CA LEU A 13 -11.01 18.18 16.17
C LEU A 13 -10.96 18.63 14.71
N ALA A 14 -9.85 19.24 14.26
CA ALA A 14 -9.62 19.57 12.85
C ALA A 14 -9.67 18.30 11.97
N VAL A 15 -9.04 17.21 12.39
CA VAL A 15 -9.10 15.91 11.69
C VAL A 15 -10.53 15.38 11.62
N ALA A 16 -11.26 15.42 12.73
CA ALA A 16 -12.64 14.94 12.79
C ALA A 16 -13.56 15.75 11.87
N VAL A 17 -13.44 17.07 11.87
CA VAL A 17 -14.22 17.97 10.99
C VAL A 17 -13.92 17.69 9.52
N ALA A 18 -12.64 17.60 9.14
CA ALA A 18 -12.23 17.27 7.78
C ALA A 18 -12.73 15.89 7.34
N ALA A 19 -12.62 14.88 8.20
CA ALA A 19 -13.07 13.52 7.92
C ALA A 19 -14.58 13.44 7.73
N VAL A 20 -15.37 14.05 8.62
CA VAL A 20 -16.84 14.05 8.53
C VAL A 20 -17.30 14.75 7.25
N ALA A 21 -16.71 15.90 6.91
CA ALA A 21 -17.03 16.61 5.68
C ALA A 21 -16.68 15.79 4.44
N GLY A 22 -15.46 15.25 4.38
CA GLY A 22 -15.00 14.39 3.30
C GLY A 22 -15.86 13.15 3.08
N LEU A 23 -16.23 12.47 4.17
CA LEU A 23 -17.14 11.30 4.12
C LEU A 23 -18.53 11.68 3.63
N SER A 24 -19.04 12.84 4.04
CA SER A 24 -20.35 13.34 3.60
C SER A 24 -20.36 13.61 2.09
N VAL A 25 -19.32 14.31 1.59
CA VAL A 25 -19.13 14.55 0.15
C VAL A 25 -18.97 13.22 -0.60
N GLY A 26 -18.11 12.33 -0.11
CA GLY A 26 -17.89 11.01 -0.70
C GLY A 26 -19.17 10.17 -0.79
N ALA A 27 -20.01 10.21 0.25
CA ALA A 27 -21.29 9.53 0.25
C ALA A 27 -22.25 10.08 -0.82
N THR A 28 -22.36 11.39 -0.94
CA THR A 28 -23.21 12.02 -1.97
C THR A 28 -22.69 11.82 -3.39
N ALA A 29 -21.38 11.66 -3.56
CA ALA A 29 -20.76 11.39 -4.85
C ALA A 29 -20.76 9.89 -5.25
N GLY A 30 -21.38 9.02 -4.44
CA GLY A 30 -21.46 7.58 -4.71
C GLY A 30 -20.17 6.79 -4.41
N VAL A 31 -19.26 7.36 -3.62
CA VAL A 31 -17.94 6.80 -3.29
C VAL A 31 -17.68 6.71 -1.78
N ALA A 32 -18.75 6.52 -0.98
CA ALA A 32 -18.68 6.43 0.48
C ALA A 32 -17.64 5.42 0.98
N VAL A 33 -17.68 4.19 0.43
CA VAL A 33 -16.81 3.09 0.86
C VAL A 33 -15.35 3.34 0.49
N PRO A 34 -14.98 3.67 -0.78
CA PRO A 34 -13.61 4.03 -1.12
C PRO A 34 -13.05 5.19 -0.29
N VAL A 35 -13.84 6.27 -0.12
CA VAL A 35 -13.42 7.44 0.68
C VAL A 35 -13.26 7.06 2.15
N GLY A 36 -14.16 6.26 2.72
CA GLY A 36 -14.07 5.81 4.11
C GLY A 36 -12.84 4.96 4.38
N VAL A 37 -12.57 3.97 3.52
CA VAL A 37 -11.35 3.16 3.60
C VAL A 37 -10.10 4.04 3.48
N GLY A 38 -10.13 4.99 2.54
CA GLY A 38 -9.03 5.92 2.30
C GLY A 38 -8.73 6.83 3.49
N VAL A 39 -9.77 7.43 4.08
CA VAL A 39 -9.69 8.32 5.25
C VAL A 39 -9.20 7.57 6.47
N VAL A 40 -9.76 6.39 6.77
CA VAL A 40 -9.28 5.56 7.90
C VAL A 40 -7.82 5.19 7.71
N GLY A 41 -7.42 4.79 6.50
CA GLY A 41 -6.04 4.49 6.16
C GLY A 41 -5.11 5.69 6.37
N ALA A 42 -5.50 6.87 5.89
CA ALA A 42 -4.74 8.11 6.05
C ALA A 42 -4.57 8.50 7.52
N CYS A 43 -5.62 8.41 8.33
CA CYS A 43 -5.55 8.68 9.77
C CYS A 43 -4.64 7.68 10.50
N LEU A 44 -4.74 6.39 10.17
CA LEU A 44 -3.86 5.35 10.72
C LEU A 44 -2.40 5.59 10.33
N ALA A 45 -2.13 5.95 9.08
CA ALA A 45 -0.78 6.26 8.61
C ALA A 45 -0.20 7.45 9.39
N ALA A 46 -0.95 8.55 9.51
CA ALA A 46 -0.54 9.71 10.28
C ALA A 46 -0.29 9.39 11.76
N GLY A 47 -1.19 8.62 12.38
CA GLY A 47 -1.03 8.14 13.76
C GLY A 47 0.22 7.27 13.92
N GLY A 48 0.50 6.40 12.96
CA GLY A 48 1.70 5.57 12.93
C GLY A 48 3.00 6.40 12.89
N VAL A 49 3.02 7.50 12.12
CA VAL A 49 4.15 8.45 12.12
C VAL A 49 4.33 9.09 13.50
N ALA A 50 3.25 9.58 14.14
CA ALA A 50 3.32 10.17 15.47
C ALA A 50 3.77 9.19 16.56
N ILE A 51 3.30 7.94 16.51
CA ILE A 51 3.73 6.93 17.49
C ILE A 51 5.21 6.61 17.27
N ALA A 52 5.66 6.52 16.02
CA ALA A 52 7.06 6.25 15.68
C ALA A 52 8.02 7.38 16.06
N SER A 53 7.56 8.64 16.08
CA SER A 53 8.39 9.81 16.42
C SER A 53 8.65 9.97 17.92
N ARG A 54 7.77 9.45 18.80
CA ARG A 54 7.80 9.65 20.26
C ARG A 54 8.90 8.89 21.04
N GLY A 55 9.91 8.33 20.37
CA GLY A 55 11.02 7.61 21.00
C GLY A 55 10.65 6.25 21.63
N GLY A 56 11.62 5.34 21.72
CA GLY A 56 11.42 3.99 22.28
C GLY A 56 11.13 2.89 21.24
N SER A 57 11.60 1.67 21.49
CA SER A 57 11.49 0.52 20.56
C SER A 57 10.05 0.03 20.39
N ARG A 58 9.27 -0.09 21.47
CA ARG A 58 7.86 -0.54 21.42
C ARG A 58 6.96 0.42 20.65
N ARG A 59 7.13 1.73 20.87
CA ARG A 59 6.36 2.76 20.16
C ARG A 59 6.74 2.81 18.68
N ARG A 60 8.03 2.71 18.35
CA ARG A 60 8.47 2.58 16.95
C ARG A 60 7.90 1.34 16.26
N ALA A 61 7.81 0.21 16.94
CA ALA A 61 7.19 -1.00 16.39
C ALA A 61 5.70 -0.80 16.12
N ALA A 62 4.96 -0.32 17.12
CA ALA A 62 3.53 -0.01 16.99
C ALA A 62 3.29 0.98 15.84
N GLY A 63 4.04 2.09 15.82
CA GLY A 63 3.94 3.09 14.76
C GLY A 63 4.26 2.54 13.37
N SER A 64 5.24 1.65 13.26
CA SER A 64 5.57 0.98 11.98
C SER A 64 4.44 0.06 11.53
N VAL A 65 3.82 -0.70 12.44
CA VAL A 65 2.64 -1.54 12.11
C VAL A 65 1.47 -0.67 11.67
N THR A 66 1.14 0.37 12.43
CA THR A 66 0.02 1.27 12.09
C THR A 66 0.25 1.97 10.76
N LEU A 67 1.48 2.43 10.46
CA LEU A 67 1.86 2.98 9.16
C LEU A 67 1.67 1.97 8.03
N THR A 68 2.11 0.74 8.26
CA THR A 68 2.13 -0.30 7.22
C THR A 68 0.74 -0.84 6.93
N VAL A 69 -0.21 -0.76 7.87
CA VAL A 69 -1.64 -1.04 7.64
C VAL A 69 -2.35 0.17 7.05
N GLY A 70 -2.09 1.36 7.60
CA GLY A 70 -2.79 2.59 7.21
C GLY A 70 -2.50 3.03 5.78
N LEU A 71 -1.24 3.02 5.36
CA LEU A 71 -0.85 3.50 4.03
C LEU A 71 -1.47 2.66 2.89
N PRO A 72 -1.44 1.31 2.92
CA PRO A 72 -2.18 0.52 1.94
C PRO A 72 -3.67 0.80 1.94
N LEU A 73 -4.32 0.89 3.10
CA LEU A 73 -5.75 1.23 3.17
C LEU A 73 -6.04 2.59 2.52
N ALA A 74 -5.19 3.59 2.76
CA ALA A 74 -5.29 4.90 2.13
C ALA A 74 -5.27 4.79 0.60
N VAL A 75 -4.34 4.00 0.07
CA VAL A 75 -4.17 3.78 -1.37
C VAL A 75 -5.28 2.91 -1.97
N VAL A 76 -5.72 1.82 -1.32
CA VAL A 76 -6.87 1.03 -1.77
C VAL A 76 -8.08 1.94 -1.91
N GLY A 77 -8.37 2.73 -0.87
CA GLY A 77 -9.49 3.67 -0.87
C GLY A 77 -9.39 4.69 -2.00
N ALA A 78 -8.21 5.29 -2.18
CA ALA A 78 -7.96 6.23 -3.26
C ALA A 78 -8.15 5.60 -4.65
N VAL A 79 -7.48 4.47 -4.93
CA VAL A 79 -7.52 3.79 -6.23
C VAL A 79 -8.93 3.33 -6.59
N ARG A 80 -9.67 2.75 -5.64
CA ARG A 80 -11.06 2.32 -5.90
C ARG A 80 -12.00 3.49 -6.18
N GLY A 81 -11.73 4.67 -5.62
CA GLY A 81 -12.53 5.87 -5.87
C GLY A 81 -12.11 6.66 -7.12
N LEU A 82 -10.94 6.38 -7.70
CA LEU A 82 -10.47 7.04 -8.94
C LEU A 82 -11.37 6.79 -10.15
N LEU A 83 -11.93 5.59 -10.25
CA LEU A 83 -12.82 5.23 -11.37
C LEU A 83 -14.15 6.03 -11.32
N PRO A 84 -14.91 6.03 -10.21
CA PRO A 84 -16.19 6.73 -10.14
C PRO A 84 -16.08 8.25 -9.91
N ALA A 85 -15.15 8.73 -9.08
CA ALA A 85 -15.07 10.14 -8.69
C ALA A 85 -13.63 10.54 -8.27
N PRO A 86 -12.71 10.71 -9.24
CA PRO A 86 -11.29 10.90 -8.95
C PRO A 86 -11.00 12.15 -8.14
N ALA A 87 -11.60 13.29 -8.51
CA ALA A 87 -11.39 14.56 -7.82
C ALA A 87 -11.88 14.51 -6.36
N VAL A 88 -13.10 14.01 -6.11
CA VAL A 88 -13.65 13.87 -4.75
C VAL A 88 -12.80 12.95 -3.89
N THR A 89 -12.43 11.79 -4.44
CA THR A 89 -11.68 10.76 -3.70
C THR A 89 -10.27 11.25 -3.38
N LEU A 90 -9.52 11.72 -4.37
CA LEU A 90 -8.16 12.20 -4.16
C LEU A 90 -8.13 13.39 -3.21
N ALA A 91 -9.00 14.38 -3.43
CA ALA A 91 -9.03 15.58 -2.60
C ALA A 91 -9.43 15.25 -1.15
N THR A 92 -10.39 14.33 -0.94
CA THR A 92 -10.78 13.93 0.41
C THR A 92 -9.66 13.15 1.12
N VAL A 93 -9.14 12.09 0.49
CA VAL A 93 -8.15 11.21 1.12
C VAL A 93 -6.83 11.97 1.37
N ALA A 94 -6.36 12.73 0.39
CA ALA A 94 -5.16 13.55 0.55
C ALA A 94 -5.40 14.70 1.53
N GLY A 95 -6.57 15.34 1.50
CA GLY A 95 -6.93 16.43 2.41
C GLY A 95 -6.93 15.98 3.86
N VAL A 96 -7.70 14.94 4.19
CA VAL A 96 -7.74 14.39 5.56
C VAL A 96 -6.38 13.83 5.98
N GLY A 97 -5.64 13.20 5.07
CA GLY A 97 -4.28 12.74 5.34
C GLY A 97 -3.31 13.88 5.68
N ALA A 98 -3.40 15.02 5.00
CA ALA A 98 -2.60 16.20 5.30
C ALA A 98 -2.93 16.78 6.69
N VAL A 99 -4.22 16.95 7.01
CA VAL A 99 -4.69 17.41 8.33
C VAL A 99 -4.23 16.45 9.43
N ALA A 100 -4.43 15.14 9.24
CA ALA A 100 -4.05 14.12 10.22
C ALA A 100 -2.55 14.08 10.44
N THR A 101 -1.75 14.21 9.38
CA THR A 101 -0.29 14.24 9.48
C THR A 101 0.16 15.50 10.23
N SER A 102 -0.38 16.67 9.90
CA SER A 102 -0.06 17.91 10.63
C SER A 102 -0.47 17.87 12.10
N ALA A 103 -1.65 17.34 12.43
CA ALA A 103 -2.07 17.14 13.81
C ALA A 103 -1.16 16.16 14.57
N ALA A 104 -0.59 15.18 13.86
CA ALA A 104 0.24 14.13 14.42
C ALA A 104 1.71 14.58 14.65
N THR A 105 2.29 15.34 13.71
CA THR A 105 3.73 15.65 13.71
C THR A 105 4.07 17.13 13.80
N GLY A 106 3.09 18.03 13.69
CA GLY A 106 3.28 19.49 13.75
C GLY A 106 3.86 20.13 12.49
N SER A 107 4.65 19.39 11.72
CA SER A 107 5.07 19.79 10.38
C SER A 107 5.20 18.60 9.44
N VAL A 108 5.05 18.89 8.14
CA VAL A 108 5.29 17.92 7.06
C VAL A 108 6.78 17.54 7.02
N SER A 109 7.68 18.49 7.32
CA SER A 109 9.12 18.24 7.40
C SER A 109 9.51 17.24 8.49
N ASP A 110 8.84 17.28 9.65
CA ASP A 110 9.09 16.33 10.75
C ASP A 110 8.58 14.93 10.38
N ALA A 111 7.42 14.86 9.72
CA ALA A 111 6.91 13.61 9.16
C ALA A 111 7.86 13.04 8.11
N THR A 112 8.39 13.85 7.19
CA THR A 112 9.33 13.37 6.16
C THR A 112 10.71 13.03 6.71
N ALA A 113 11.18 13.70 7.77
CA ALA A 113 12.38 13.29 8.48
C ALA A 113 12.18 11.93 9.17
N ALA A 114 11.04 11.72 9.83
CA ALA A 114 10.67 10.44 10.44
C ALA A 114 10.57 9.33 9.38
N LEU A 115 9.87 9.58 8.27
CA LEU A 115 9.72 8.64 7.15
C LEU A 115 11.06 8.34 6.47
N ARG A 116 11.95 9.33 6.26
CA ARG A 116 13.31 9.09 5.77
C ARG A 116 14.12 8.24 6.74
N GLY A 117 13.98 8.49 8.04
CA GLY A 117 14.61 7.70 9.09
C GLY A 117 14.12 6.26 9.13
N ILE A 118 12.81 6.05 8.96
CA ILE A 118 12.20 4.72 8.82
C ILE A 118 12.70 4.08 7.52
N ARG A 119 12.66 4.77 6.38
CA ARG A 119 13.11 4.24 5.09
C ARG A 119 14.58 3.83 5.09
N ARG A 120 15.49 4.64 5.63
CA ARG A 120 16.92 4.31 5.66
C ARG A 120 17.21 3.09 6.55
N ARG A 121 16.49 2.94 7.66
CA ARG A 121 16.67 1.83 8.61
C ARG A 121 15.92 0.56 8.23
N SER A 122 14.79 0.71 7.55
CA SER A 122 13.79 -0.34 7.35
C SER A 122 13.58 -0.68 5.89
N GLY A 123 14.03 0.16 4.96
CA GLY A 123 13.71 0.02 3.52
C GLY A 123 14.19 -1.31 2.95
N ALA A 124 15.35 -1.82 3.38
CA ALA A 124 15.80 -3.13 2.95
C ALA A 124 15.06 -4.28 3.64
N ALA A 125 14.70 -4.15 4.93
CA ALA A 125 13.93 -5.17 5.65
C ALA A 125 12.46 -5.21 5.19
N ALA A 126 11.89 -4.05 4.84
CA ALA A 126 10.59 -3.89 4.24
C ALA A 126 10.60 -4.35 2.79
N LEU A 127 11.66 -4.10 2.01
CA LEU A 127 11.81 -4.66 0.65
C LEU A 127 11.97 -6.18 0.70
N VAL A 128 12.81 -6.70 1.61
CA VAL A 128 12.96 -8.15 1.83
C VAL A 128 11.66 -8.76 2.32
N GLY A 129 10.97 -8.13 3.27
CA GLY A 129 9.66 -8.54 3.76
C GLY A 129 8.62 -8.48 2.66
N LEU A 130 8.64 -7.45 1.81
CA LEU A 130 7.76 -7.32 0.65
C LEU A 130 8.04 -8.40 -0.39
N LEU A 131 9.31 -8.68 -0.68
CA LEU A 131 9.73 -9.75 -1.58
C LEU A 131 9.38 -11.12 -1.00
N ALA A 132 9.53 -11.32 0.32
CA ALA A 132 9.11 -12.52 1.03
C ALA A 132 7.59 -12.67 1.05
N ALA A 133 6.85 -11.57 1.23
CA ALA A 133 5.41 -11.48 1.13
C ALA A 133 4.96 -11.82 -0.28
N LEU A 134 5.65 -11.32 -1.30
CA LEU A 134 5.45 -11.66 -2.70
C LEU A 134 5.72 -13.15 -2.92
N THR A 135 6.80 -13.72 -2.39
CA THR A 135 7.06 -15.16 -2.54
C THR A 135 6.11 -16.05 -1.74
N VAL A 136 5.53 -15.58 -0.65
CA VAL A 136 4.58 -16.38 0.16
C VAL A 136 3.15 -16.19 -0.34
N SER A 137 2.71 -14.95 -0.56
CA SER A 137 1.37 -14.59 -1.02
C SER A 137 1.19 -14.86 -2.51
N HIS A 138 2.23 -14.63 -3.32
CA HIS A 138 2.23 -15.00 -4.75
C HIS A 138 2.98 -16.32 -4.96
N GLY A 139 4.22 -16.49 -4.50
CA GLY A 139 5.05 -17.65 -4.89
C GLY A 139 4.61 -19.04 -4.40
N GLY A 140 3.80 -19.18 -3.35
CA GLY A 140 3.35 -20.50 -2.87
C GLY A 140 2.00 -20.95 -3.44
N GLY A 141 1.01 -20.05 -3.41
CA GLY A 141 -0.37 -20.38 -3.76
C GLY A 141 -0.83 -19.76 -5.08
N ALA A 142 -0.60 -18.46 -5.30
CA ALA A 142 -1.13 -17.77 -6.48
C ALA A 142 -0.26 -17.93 -7.73
N VAL A 143 1.05 -18.17 -7.62
CA VAL A 143 1.92 -18.60 -8.71
C VAL A 143 1.70 -20.09 -8.94
N ALA A 144 1.45 -20.90 -7.92
CA ALA A 144 1.06 -22.29 -8.14
C ALA A 144 -0.31 -22.39 -8.82
N VAL A 145 -1.28 -21.52 -8.49
CA VAL A 145 -2.62 -21.50 -9.09
C VAL A 145 -2.64 -20.75 -10.42
N ALA A 146 -2.03 -19.58 -10.55
CA ALA A 146 -1.94 -18.85 -11.83
C ALA A 146 -0.96 -19.52 -12.79
N ALA A 147 0.15 -20.10 -12.33
CA ALA A 147 0.95 -20.98 -13.19
C ALA A 147 0.28 -22.35 -13.35
N ALA A 148 -0.61 -22.84 -12.47
CA ALA A 148 -1.41 -24.03 -12.80
C ALA A 148 -2.55 -23.71 -13.77
N ASP A 149 -3.08 -22.49 -13.80
CA ASP A 149 -4.18 -22.06 -14.67
C ASP A 149 -3.64 -21.57 -16.03
N GLU A 150 -2.52 -20.83 -16.02
CA GLU A 150 -1.75 -20.48 -17.21
C GLU A 150 -0.95 -21.67 -17.72
N ALA A 151 -0.38 -22.55 -16.88
CA ALA A 151 0.11 -23.85 -17.35
C ALA A 151 -1.01 -24.84 -17.61
N ALA A 152 -2.26 -24.69 -17.16
CA ALA A 152 -3.38 -25.50 -17.65
C ALA A 152 -3.85 -24.98 -19.02
N GLY A 153 -3.85 -23.67 -19.25
CA GLY A 153 -4.13 -23.08 -20.56
C GLY A 153 -3.02 -23.33 -21.58
N VAL A 154 -1.76 -23.18 -21.16
CA VAL A 154 -0.57 -23.55 -21.92
C VAL A 154 -0.45 -25.06 -22.02
N ALA A 155 -0.74 -25.89 -21.01
CA ALA A 155 -0.73 -27.36 -21.12
C ALA A 155 -1.89 -27.91 -21.95
N ALA A 156 -3.06 -27.25 -21.95
CA ALA A 156 -4.14 -27.56 -22.87
C ALA A 156 -3.75 -27.30 -24.33
N ALA A 157 -2.79 -26.38 -24.56
CA ALA A 157 -2.18 -26.12 -25.86
C ALA A 157 -0.80 -26.79 -26.05
N ALA A 158 -0.18 -27.34 -24.99
CA ALA A 158 1.19 -27.84 -25.01
C ALA A 158 1.19 -29.32 -25.30
N THR A 159 2.04 -29.69 -26.24
CA THR A 159 2.28 -31.09 -26.58
C THR A 159 2.95 -31.81 -25.40
N PRO A 160 2.73 -33.13 -25.21
CA PRO A 160 3.44 -33.92 -24.20
C PRO A 160 4.98 -33.77 -24.27
N PHE A 161 5.51 -33.48 -25.45
CA PHE A 161 6.93 -33.15 -25.64
C PHE A 161 7.35 -31.86 -24.93
N ALA A 162 6.57 -30.79 -25.06
CA ALA A 162 6.85 -29.53 -24.37
C ALA A 162 6.81 -29.69 -22.85
N LEU A 163 5.84 -30.42 -22.33
CA LEU A 163 5.73 -30.72 -20.90
C LEU A 163 6.90 -31.58 -20.41
N PHE A 164 7.35 -32.55 -21.20
CA PHE A 164 8.52 -33.37 -20.89
C PHE A 164 9.80 -32.52 -20.79
N VAL A 165 10.06 -31.66 -21.79
CA VAL A 165 11.22 -30.75 -21.80
C VAL A 165 11.16 -29.76 -20.64
N GLY A 166 9.97 -29.22 -20.34
CA GLY A 166 9.77 -28.34 -19.18
C GLY A 166 10.05 -29.03 -17.84
N LEU A 167 9.67 -30.31 -17.70
CA LEU A 167 9.98 -31.09 -16.50
C LEU A 167 11.50 -31.29 -16.34
N GLN A 168 12.20 -31.65 -17.42
CA GLN A 168 13.66 -31.77 -17.42
C GLN A 168 14.34 -30.45 -17.03
N ALA A 169 13.87 -29.31 -17.57
CA ALA A 169 14.38 -27.99 -17.21
C ALA A 169 14.18 -27.68 -15.72
N THR A 170 13.01 -28.03 -15.18
CA THR A 170 12.68 -27.83 -13.75
C THR A 170 13.57 -28.70 -12.86
N CYS A 171 13.78 -29.97 -13.21
CA CYS A 171 14.69 -30.86 -12.50
C CYS A 171 16.14 -30.33 -12.51
N LEU A 172 16.62 -29.80 -13.63
CA LEU A 172 17.93 -29.14 -13.71
C LEU A 172 17.98 -27.86 -12.85
N ALA A 173 16.89 -27.09 -12.79
CA ALA A 173 16.83 -25.94 -11.89
C ALA A 173 16.89 -26.37 -10.41
N VAL A 174 16.22 -27.47 -10.05
CA VAL A 174 16.30 -28.06 -8.70
C VAL A 174 17.73 -28.44 -8.35
N THR A 175 18.48 -29.09 -9.25
CA THR A 175 19.89 -29.47 -8.97
C THR A 175 20.77 -28.24 -8.77
N VAL A 176 20.66 -27.22 -9.65
CA VAL A 176 21.37 -25.94 -9.50
C VAL A 176 21.03 -25.26 -8.17
N LEU A 177 19.74 -25.19 -7.83
CA LEU A 177 19.28 -24.54 -6.60
C LEU A 177 19.71 -25.31 -5.35
N LEU A 178 19.75 -26.64 -5.42
CA LEU A 178 20.22 -27.50 -4.33
C LEU A 178 21.70 -27.26 -4.04
N GLU A 179 22.53 -27.21 -5.09
CA GLU A 179 23.97 -26.90 -4.98
C GLU A 179 24.19 -25.52 -4.32
N ARG A 180 23.35 -24.54 -4.66
CA ARG A 180 23.40 -23.19 -4.07
C ARG A 180 22.83 -23.12 -2.65
N ALA A 181 21.81 -23.93 -2.34
CA ALA A 181 21.15 -23.96 -1.05
C ALA A 181 21.98 -24.69 0.00
N ARG A 182 22.77 -25.69 -0.41
CA ARG A 182 23.61 -26.51 0.47
C ARG A 182 24.46 -25.72 1.48
N PRO A 183 25.32 -24.76 1.08
CA PRO A 183 26.13 -24.02 2.06
C PRO A 183 25.26 -23.23 3.06
N VAL A 184 24.09 -22.76 2.63
CA VAL A 184 23.14 -22.06 3.51
C VAL A 184 22.52 -23.02 4.52
N LEU A 185 22.12 -24.22 4.09
CA LEU A 185 21.55 -25.25 4.96
C LEU A 185 22.60 -25.77 5.95
N ASP A 186 23.86 -25.94 5.49
CA ASP A 186 24.97 -26.37 6.34
C ASP A 186 25.27 -25.36 7.45
N ASP A 187 25.16 -24.06 7.14
CA ASP A 187 25.28 -22.98 8.12
C ASP A 187 24.10 -22.95 9.10
N TRP A 188 22.88 -23.26 8.64
CA TRP A 188 21.65 -23.17 9.45
C TRP A 188 21.42 -24.39 10.34
N LEU A 189 21.85 -25.57 9.89
CA LEU A 189 21.57 -26.85 10.54
C LEU A 189 22.87 -27.65 10.74
N PRO A 190 23.82 -27.14 11.55
CA PRO A 190 25.14 -27.75 11.73
C PRO A 190 25.06 -29.20 12.26
N ASP A 191 24.03 -29.51 13.07
CA ASP A 191 23.86 -30.81 13.73
C ASP A 191 22.94 -31.80 12.96
N ALA A 192 22.20 -31.34 11.95
CA ALA A 192 21.20 -32.16 11.25
C ALA A 192 21.73 -32.87 9.98
N ARG A 193 23.05 -32.94 9.81
CA ARG A 193 23.76 -33.39 8.59
C ARG A 193 23.41 -34.79 8.04
N ALA A 194 22.60 -35.60 8.70
CA ALA A 194 22.73 -37.05 8.55
C ALA A 194 21.88 -37.74 7.45
N ALA A 195 20.75 -37.20 6.97
CA ALA A 195 19.88 -38.00 6.09
C ALA A 195 19.55 -37.40 4.71
N PRO A 196 19.03 -36.17 4.56
CA PRO A 196 18.51 -35.72 3.27
C PRO A 196 19.60 -35.20 2.32
N VAL A 197 20.57 -34.45 2.83
CA VAL A 197 21.68 -33.88 2.04
C VAL A 197 22.68 -34.96 1.63
N ALA A 198 22.98 -35.90 2.52
CA ALA A 198 23.79 -37.08 2.21
C ALA A 198 23.13 -38.01 1.18
N ALA A 199 21.79 -38.06 1.15
CA ALA A 199 21.05 -38.77 0.11
C ALA A 199 21.20 -38.08 -1.26
N ALA A 200 21.19 -36.75 -1.32
CA ALA A 200 21.40 -36.00 -2.56
C ALA A 200 22.81 -36.19 -3.15
N ASP A 201 23.84 -36.27 -2.30
CA ASP A 201 25.22 -36.54 -2.73
C ASP A 201 25.36 -37.91 -3.41
N ARG A 202 24.55 -38.92 -3.03
CA ARG A 202 24.54 -40.23 -3.69
C ARG A 202 23.99 -40.19 -5.11
N PHE A 203 23.24 -39.16 -5.49
CA PHE A 203 22.63 -39.05 -6.81
C PHE A 203 23.47 -38.21 -7.79
N GLY A 204 24.65 -37.72 -7.40
CA GLY A 204 25.54 -36.96 -8.31
C GLY A 204 24.88 -35.68 -8.82
N ALA A 205 24.27 -34.91 -7.91
CA ALA A 205 23.42 -33.78 -8.26
C ALA A 205 24.18 -32.49 -8.65
N GLY A 206 25.50 -32.55 -8.84
CA GLY A 206 26.29 -31.39 -9.26
C GLY A 206 26.00 -31.00 -10.70
N VAL A 207 25.86 -29.70 -10.99
CA VAL A 207 25.63 -29.23 -12.38
C VAL A 207 26.80 -29.60 -13.30
N ALA A 208 28.01 -29.68 -12.74
CA ALA A 208 29.21 -30.12 -13.44
C ALA A 208 29.27 -31.65 -13.69
N GLU A 209 28.44 -32.43 -13.00
CA GLU A 209 28.39 -33.89 -13.10
C GLU A 209 27.34 -34.35 -14.12
N VAL A 210 26.54 -33.42 -14.66
CA VAL A 210 25.60 -33.71 -15.75
C VAL A 210 26.39 -34.19 -16.98
N PRO A 211 26.17 -35.43 -17.46
CA PRO A 211 26.91 -35.95 -18.60
C PRO A 211 26.74 -35.03 -19.83
N LEU A 212 27.84 -34.75 -20.52
CA LEU A 212 27.83 -33.87 -21.70
C LEU A 212 26.88 -34.41 -22.80
N THR A 213 26.70 -35.73 -22.85
CA THR A 213 25.73 -36.41 -23.70
C THR A 213 24.28 -36.04 -23.34
N TYR A 214 23.94 -35.99 -22.05
CA TYR A 214 22.62 -35.54 -21.60
C TYR A 214 22.41 -34.06 -21.90
N ALA A 215 23.41 -33.20 -21.63
CA ALA A 215 23.32 -31.77 -21.92
C ALA A 215 23.12 -31.51 -23.42
N ALA A 216 23.84 -32.22 -24.30
CA ALA A 216 23.66 -32.15 -25.74
C ALA A 216 22.28 -32.65 -26.17
N ALA A 217 21.79 -33.75 -25.60
CA ALA A 217 20.45 -34.27 -25.88
C ALA A 217 19.35 -33.28 -25.45
N PHE A 218 19.47 -32.69 -24.27
CA PHE A 218 18.54 -31.68 -23.76
C PHE A 218 18.56 -30.41 -24.62
N ALA A 219 19.74 -29.95 -25.05
CA ALA A 219 19.87 -28.83 -25.98
C ALA A 219 19.20 -29.13 -27.34
N ALA A 220 19.38 -30.36 -27.85
CA ALA A 220 18.70 -30.80 -29.07
C ALA A 220 17.16 -30.86 -28.88
N GLN A 221 16.68 -31.28 -27.71
CA GLN A 221 15.25 -31.28 -27.38
C GLN A 221 14.67 -29.87 -27.30
N LEU A 222 15.39 -28.91 -26.70
CA LEU A 222 15.02 -27.49 -26.70
C LEU A 222 14.96 -26.91 -28.13
N LEU A 223 15.96 -27.22 -28.96
CA LEU A 223 15.96 -26.80 -30.37
C LEU A 223 14.77 -27.42 -31.13
N ALA A 224 14.49 -28.71 -30.93
CA ALA A 224 13.35 -29.39 -31.54
C ALA A 224 12.00 -28.85 -31.05
N LEU A 225 11.93 -28.37 -29.82
CA LEU A 225 10.76 -27.71 -29.24
C LEU A 225 10.52 -26.35 -29.90
N VAL A 226 11.57 -25.52 -29.99
CA VAL A 226 11.50 -24.20 -30.66
C VAL A 226 11.18 -24.33 -32.14
N ALA A 227 11.74 -25.34 -32.82
CA ALA A 227 11.48 -25.62 -34.22
C ALA A 227 10.11 -26.28 -34.48
N GLY A 228 9.36 -26.67 -33.44
CA GLY A 228 8.04 -27.30 -33.58
C GLY A 228 8.04 -28.72 -34.15
N VAL A 229 9.20 -29.34 -34.32
CA VAL A 229 9.35 -30.68 -34.94
C VAL A 229 9.37 -31.83 -33.93
N GLY A 230 9.66 -31.54 -32.65
CA GLY A 230 9.83 -32.58 -31.63
C GLY A 230 8.53 -33.26 -31.20
N ALA A 231 7.39 -32.58 -31.28
CA ALA A 231 6.11 -33.10 -30.80
C ALA A 231 5.69 -34.40 -31.50
N ALA A 232 5.68 -34.42 -32.83
CA ALA A 232 5.27 -35.60 -33.59
C ALA A 232 6.21 -36.79 -33.43
N ALA A 233 7.51 -36.53 -33.27
CA ALA A 233 8.50 -37.58 -33.03
C ALA A 233 8.34 -38.19 -31.62
N PHE A 234 8.06 -37.35 -30.62
CA PHE A 234 7.83 -37.78 -29.25
C PHE A 234 6.53 -38.57 -29.09
N GLU A 235 5.46 -38.17 -29.77
CA GLU A 235 4.21 -38.93 -29.83
C GLU A 235 4.43 -40.33 -30.40
N ARG A 236 5.12 -40.44 -31.54
CA ARG A 236 5.49 -41.76 -32.12
C ARG A 236 6.35 -42.59 -31.17
N PHE A 237 7.24 -41.96 -30.41
CA PHE A 237 8.05 -42.63 -29.40
C PHE A 237 7.19 -43.17 -28.25
N LEU A 238 6.23 -42.39 -27.74
CA LEU A 238 5.29 -42.87 -26.72
C LEU A 238 4.43 -44.02 -27.25
N ASP A 239 3.96 -43.94 -28.50
CA ASP A 239 3.13 -44.97 -29.12
C ASP A 239 3.91 -46.28 -29.36
N ALA A 240 5.22 -46.20 -29.57
CA ALA A 240 6.11 -47.36 -29.67
C ALA A 240 6.31 -48.09 -28.32
N LEU A 241 5.84 -47.51 -27.20
CA LEU A 241 5.94 -48.06 -25.85
C LEU A 241 4.55 -48.49 -25.34
N PRO A 242 4.05 -49.69 -25.67
CA PRO A 242 2.65 -50.06 -25.43
C PRO A 242 2.20 -50.05 -23.96
N LEU A 243 3.11 -50.34 -23.02
CA LEU A 243 2.82 -50.25 -21.57
C LEU A 243 3.25 -48.92 -20.94
N PHE A 244 4.41 -48.39 -21.33
CA PHE A 244 5.00 -47.22 -20.68
C PHE A 244 4.56 -45.89 -21.28
N GLY A 245 4.20 -45.86 -22.56
CA GLY A 245 3.74 -44.67 -23.28
C GLY A 245 2.54 -44.02 -22.62
N PRO A 246 1.43 -44.75 -22.38
CA PRO A 246 0.25 -44.20 -21.70
C PRO A 246 0.54 -43.73 -20.27
N LEU A 247 1.39 -44.45 -19.53
CA LEU A 247 1.79 -44.07 -18.18
C LEU A 247 2.62 -42.78 -18.17
N PHE A 248 3.61 -42.67 -19.06
CA PHE A 248 4.41 -41.45 -19.21
C PHE A 248 3.56 -40.25 -19.64
N ARG A 249 2.68 -40.46 -20.62
CA ARG A 249 1.75 -39.45 -21.11
C ARG A 249 0.87 -38.94 -19.96
N THR A 250 0.27 -39.84 -19.20
CA THR A 250 -0.58 -39.49 -18.05
C THR A 250 0.22 -38.78 -16.96
N ALA A 251 1.41 -39.29 -16.61
CA ALA A 251 2.24 -38.70 -15.57
C ALA A 251 2.69 -37.27 -15.91
N ILE A 252 3.09 -37.02 -17.16
CA ILE A 252 3.54 -35.71 -17.64
C ILE A 252 2.36 -34.73 -17.78
N VAL A 253 1.23 -35.19 -18.32
CA VAL A 253 0.05 -34.34 -18.56
C VAL A 253 -0.72 -34.04 -17.27
N SER A 254 -0.67 -34.92 -16.26
CA SER A 254 -1.32 -34.70 -14.96
C SER A 254 -0.80 -33.48 -14.20
N GLY A 255 0.38 -32.96 -14.55
CA GLY A 255 1.03 -31.84 -13.86
C GLY A 255 1.57 -32.16 -12.47
N VAL A 256 1.30 -33.35 -11.92
CA VAL A 256 1.73 -33.75 -10.56
C VAL A 256 3.26 -33.71 -10.44
N LEU A 257 3.97 -34.23 -11.45
CA LEU A 257 5.44 -34.23 -11.46
C LEU A 257 6.01 -32.81 -11.51
N HIS A 258 5.41 -31.92 -12.31
CA HIS A 258 5.81 -30.52 -12.41
C HIS A 258 5.53 -29.77 -11.12
N ALA A 259 4.38 -30.01 -10.48
CA ALA A 259 4.03 -29.40 -9.21
C ALA A 259 5.01 -29.80 -8.09
N LEU A 260 5.37 -31.09 -8.02
CA LEU A 260 6.36 -31.58 -7.06
C LEU A 260 7.74 -30.98 -7.31
N ALA A 261 8.24 -31.03 -8.56
CA ALA A 261 9.54 -30.47 -8.91
C ALA A 261 9.58 -28.95 -8.69
N GLY A 262 8.52 -28.23 -9.05
CA GLY A 262 8.36 -26.80 -8.83
C GLY A 262 8.33 -26.44 -7.35
N ALA A 263 7.59 -27.18 -6.52
CA ALA A 263 7.56 -26.96 -5.07
C ALA A 263 8.94 -27.11 -4.44
N VAL A 264 9.70 -28.15 -4.84
CA VAL A 264 11.09 -28.33 -4.39
C VAL A 264 11.97 -27.18 -4.86
N ALA A 265 11.86 -26.75 -6.11
CA ALA A 265 12.63 -25.61 -6.64
C ALA A 265 12.35 -24.33 -5.85
N VAL A 266 11.08 -24.03 -5.56
CA VAL A 266 10.67 -22.85 -4.78
C VAL A 266 11.25 -22.90 -3.37
N LEU A 267 11.15 -24.04 -2.68
CA LEU A 267 11.71 -24.20 -1.34
C LEU A 267 13.22 -23.97 -1.32
N LEU A 268 13.95 -24.54 -2.29
CA LEU A 268 15.40 -24.34 -2.40
C LEU A 268 15.76 -22.89 -2.76
N ALA A 269 14.99 -22.24 -3.64
CA ALA A 269 15.17 -20.83 -3.94
C ALA A 269 14.97 -19.94 -2.69
N CYS A 270 13.96 -20.23 -1.87
CA CYS A 270 13.73 -19.53 -0.61
C CYS A 270 14.92 -19.66 0.35
N VAL A 271 15.50 -20.86 0.44
CA VAL A 271 16.71 -21.10 1.25
C VAL A 271 17.89 -20.26 0.73
N VAL A 272 18.17 -20.30 -0.58
CA VAL A 272 19.25 -19.51 -1.21
C VAL A 272 19.08 -18.01 -0.96
N VAL A 273 17.86 -17.49 -1.13
CA VAL A 273 17.55 -16.09 -0.88
C VAL A 273 17.72 -15.76 0.60
N GLY A 274 17.21 -16.61 1.50
CA GLY A 274 17.36 -16.47 2.95
C GLY A 274 18.82 -16.39 3.37
N GLY A 275 19.68 -17.26 2.84
CA GLY A 275 21.12 -17.26 3.11
C GLY A 275 21.86 -16.00 2.63
N ARG A 276 21.41 -15.36 1.55
CA ARG A 276 21.99 -14.07 1.12
C ARG A 276 21.51 -12.88 1.94
N VAL A 277 20.26 -12.94 2.40
CA VAL A 277 19.62 -11.88 3.16
C VAL A 277 20.08 -11.87 4.62
N GLN A 278 20.23 -13.04 5.24
CA GLN A 278 20.57 -13.19 6.66
C GLN A 278 21.85 -12.43 7.06
N PRO A 279 22.99 -12.51 6.35
CA PRO A 279 24.21 -11.77 6.72
C PRO A 279 24.06 -10.25 6.60
N ALA A 280 23.22 -9.77 5.68
CA ALA A 280 22.93 -8.35 5.52
C ALA A 280 22.02 -7.84 6.65
N VAL A 281 21.07 -8.66 7.07
CA VAL A 281 20.20 -8.40 8.22
C VAL A 281 21.02 -8.44 9.52
N ALA A 282 21.79 -9.50 9.76
CA ALA A 282 22.63 -9.66 10.95
C ALA A 282 23.64 -8.52 11.11
N ARG A 283 24.30 -8.10 10.03
CA ARG A 283 25.22 -6.93 10.05
C ARG A 283 24.52 -5.62 10.40
N ARG A 284 23.25 -5.45 10.01
CA ARG A 284 22.45 -4.26 10.34
C ARG A 284 21.82 -4.31 11.73
N LEU A 285 21.51 -5.50 12.24
CA LEU A 285 20.93 -5.70 13.58
C LEU A 285 22.00 -5.62 14.69
N SER A 286 23.28 -5.88 14.37
CA SER A 286 24.38 -6.01 15.34
C SER A 286 24.59 -4.81 16.30
N PRO A 287 24.45 -3.54 15.88
CA PRO A 287 24.69 -2.43 16.80
C PRO A 287 23.55 -2.21 17.81
N ASP A 288 22.31 -2.57 17.45
CA ASP A 288 21.13 -2.27 18.28
C ASP A 288 19.88 -3.10 17.83
N PRO A 289 19.81 -4.40 18.18
CA PRO A 289 18.79 -5.33 17.67
C PRO A 289 17.34 -4.87 17.87
N PRO A 290 16.94 -4.29 19.03
CA PRO A 290 15.56 -3.84 19.24
C PRO A 290 15.18 -2.65 18.35
N ALA A 291 16.13 -1.76 18.05
CA ALA A 291 15.89 -0.59 17.22
C ALA A 291 15.72 -0.99 15.75
N ALA A 292 16.42 -2.03 15.30
CA ALA A 292 16.39 -2.52 13.93
C ALA A 292 15.31 -3.58 13.67
N LEU A 293 14.82 -4.29 14.71
CA LEU A 293 13.65 -5.17 14.62
C LEU A 293 12.31 -4.41 14.65
N SER A 294 12.22 -3.28 15.37
CA SER A 294 10.96 -2.53 15.49
C SER A 294 10.29 -2.19 14.15
N PRO A 295 11.02 -1.81 13.08
CA PRO A 295 10.39 -1.53 11.79
C PRO A 295 10.13 -2.79 10.96
N ALA A 296 10.87 -3.87 11.21
CA ALA A 296 10.65 -5.16 10.55
C ALA A 296 9.30 -5.78 10.97
N VAL A 297 8.81 -5.50 12.18
CA VAL A 297 7.46 -5.88 12.63
C VAL A 297 6.37 -5.26 11.75
N GLY A 298 6.57 -4.03 11.26
CA GLY A 298 5.66 -3.42 10.28
C GLY A 298 5.64 -4.18 8.97
N GLY A 299 6.82 -4.59 8.47
CA GLY A 299 6.95 -5.44 7.29
C GLY A 299 6.28 -6.81 7.44
N VAL A 300 6.44 -7.46 8.60
CA VAL A 300 5.77 -8.75 8.92
C VAL A 300 4.25 -8.59 9.05
N ALA A 301 3.80 -7.49 9.67
CA ALA A 301 2.37 -7.18 9.75
C ALA A 301 1.76 -6.90 8.36
N ALA A 302 2.49 -6.25 7.45
CA ALA A 302 2.11 -6.12 6.05
C ALA A 302 1.96 -7.50 5.38
N LEU A 303 2.92 -8.38 5.65
CA LEU A 303 3.05 -9.72 5.09
C LEU A 303 1.85 -10.60 5.42
N VAL A 304 1.30 -10.45 6.63
CA VAL A 304 0.19 -11.26 7.15
C VAL A 304 -1.16 -10.54 6.97
N GLY A 305 -1.20 -9.24 7.23
CA GLY A 305 -2.44 -8.46 7.26
C GLY A 305 -3.05 -8.20 5.88
N ILE A 306 -2.23 -7.92 4.86
CA ILE A 306 -2.72 -7.63 3.51
C ILE A 306 -3.39 -8.88 2.90
N PRO A 307 -2.78 -10.08 2.92
CA PRO A 307 -3.44 -11.28 2.42
C PRO A 307 -4.72 -11.65 3.17
N ILE A 308 -4.78 -11.44 4.50
CA ILE A 308 -6.00 -11.71 5.30
C ILE A 308 -7.12 -10.74 4.91
N LEU A 309 -6.82 -9.44 4.76
CA LEU A 309 -7.79 -8.44 4.30
C LEU A 309 -8.28 -8.75 2.89
N THR A 310 -7.39 -9.18 2.00
CA THR A 310 -7.71 -9.59 0.62
C THR A 310 -8.54 -10.88 0.57
N ALA A 311 -8.24 -11.86 1.42
CA ALA A 311 -8.99 -13.11 1.51
C ALA A 311 -10.40 -12.90 2.09
N ALA A 312 -10.55 -11.99 3.06
CA ALA A 312 -11.84 -11.67 3.68
C ALA A 312 -12.84 -11.01 2.70
N THR A 313 -12.37 -10.43 1.60
CA THR A 313 -13.24 -9.79 0.59
C THR A 313 -13.72 -10.72 -0.54
N GLY A 314 -13.26 -11.98 -0.57
CA GLY A 314 -13.87 -13.03 -1.42
C GLY A 314 -13.64 -12.96 -2.93
N GLU A 315 -12.79 -12.08 -3.44
CA GLU A 315 -12.51 -11.92 -4.89
C GLU A 315 -11.11 -12.48 -5.23
N THR A 316 -11.02 -13.51 -6.09
CA THR A 316 -9.88 -14.46 -6.08
C THR A 316 -8.84 -14.37 -7.21
N ALA A 317 -8.77 -13.33 -8.04
CA ALA A 317 -7.60 -13.15 -8.95
C ALA A 317 -7.32 -11.68 -9.30
N GLU A 318 -8.34 -10.91 -9.69
CA GLU A 318 -8.21 -9.47 -9.96
C GLU A 318 -7.77 -8.68 -8.71
N PHE A 319 -8.15 -9.16 -7.53
CA PHE A 319 -7.79 -8.53 -6.27
C PHE A 319 -6.30 -8.69 -5.92
N ALA A 320 -5.62 -9.75 -6.38
CA ALA A 320 -4.19 -9.91 -6.18
C ALA A 320 -3.39 -8.88 -6.99
N ALA A 321 -3.81 -8.63 -8.23
CA ALA A 321 -3.27 -7.55 -9.07
C ALA A 321 -3.58 -6.16 -8.50
N LEU A 322 -4.79 -5.96 -7.94
CA LEU A 322 -5.15 -4.74 -7.21
C LEU A 322 -4.36 -4.58 -5.90
N SER A 323 -4.08 -5.66 -5.17
CA SER A 323 -3.27 -5.66 -3.95
C SER A 323 -1.82 -5.30 -4.27
N PHE A 324 -1.26 -5.86 -5.35
CA PHE A 324 0.05 -5.50 -5.88
C PHE A 324 0.09 -4.05 -6.36
N ALA A 325 -0.90 -3.63 -7.16
CA ALA A 325 -1.04 -2.25 -7.61
C ALA A 325 -1.15 -1.30 -6.42
N VAL A 326 -1.89 -1.66 -5.37
CA VAL A 326 -2.04 -0.86 -4.14
C VAL A 326 -0.73 -0.80 -3.36
N VAL A 327 -0.02 -1.90 -3.17
CA VAL A 327 1.27 -1.90 -2.47
C VAL A 327 2.33 -1.13 -3.26
N PHE A 328 2.34 -1.31 -4.57
CA PHE A 328 3.21 -0.59 -5.50
C PHE A 328 2.84 0.91 -5.56
N LEU A 329 1.56 1.27 -5.65
CA LEU A 329 1.05 2.66 -5.57
C LEU A 329 1.23 3.25 -4.18
N SER A 330 1.28 2.46 -3.10
CA SER A 330 1.64 2.92 -1.77
C SER A 330 3.12 3.25 -1.68
N PHE A 331 3.96 2.40 -2.26
CA PHE A 331 5.39 2.64 -2.36
C PHE A 331 5.71 3.84 -3.27
N VAL A 332 5.11 3.89 -4.46
CA VAL A 332 5.21 4.99 -5.43
C VAL A 332 4.54 6.25 -4.89
N GLY A 333 3.40 6.16 -4.21
CA GLY A 333 2.70 7.28 -3.58
C GLY A 333 3.49 7.88 -2.43
N THR A 334 4.18 7.06 -1.63
CA THR A 334 5.16 7.54 -0.65
C THR A 334 6.32 8.24 -1.35
N PHE A 335 6.76 7.73 -2.51
CA PHE A 335 7.81 8.33 -3.33
C PHE A 335 7.37 9.67 -3.96
N VAL A 336 6.14 9.76 -4.47
CA VAL A 336 5.52 10.95 -5.05
C VAL A 336 5.23 11.98 -3.98
N LEU A 337 4.77 11.59 -2.78
CA LEU A 337 4.62 12.52 -1.65
C LEU A 337 5.97 13.09 -1.23
N VAL A 338 7.05 12.30 -1.25
CA VAL A 338 8.42 12.78 -0.99
C VAL A 338 8.96 13.69 -2.11
N ILE A 339 8.58 13.45 -3.37
CA ILE A 339 8.98 14.30 -4.51
C ILE A 339 8.14 15.58 -4.58
N ALA A 340 6.83 15.49 -4.34
CA ALA A 340 5.92 16.61 -4.25
C ALA A 340 6.30 17.51 -3.06
N ASP A 341 6.76 16.93 -1.94
CA ASP A 341 7.42 17.67 -0.86
C ASP A 341 8.68 18.38 -1.37
N GLY A 342 9.54 17.73 -2.17
CA GLY A 342 10.67 18.38 -2.84
C GLY A 342 10.30 19.53 -3.80
N VAL A 343 9.09 19.53 -4.37
CA VAL A 343 8.58 20.59 -5.25
C VAL A 343 7.91 21.70 -4.45
N VAL A 344 7.14 21.38 -3.41
CA VAL A 344 6.49 22.33 -2.49
C VAL A 344 7.53 23.05 -1.61
N LEU A 345 8.58 22.35 -1.17
CA LEU A 345 9.70 22.93 -0.41
C LEU A 345 10.57 23.89 -1.24
N ASN A 346 10.52 23.82 -2.57
CA ASN A 346 11.25 24.74 -3.46
C ASN A 346 10.52 26.07 -3.70
N LEU A 347 9.30 26.26 -3.18
CA LEU A 347 8.51 27.49 -3.35
C LEU A 347 8.57 28.45 -2.15
N GLY A 348 9.47 28.20 -1.18
CA GLY A 348 9.62 29.03 0.02
C GLY A 348 9.15 28.29 1.28
N ALA A 349 9.89 28.46 2.37
CA ALA A 349 9.86 27.60 3.56
C ALA A 349 8.44 27.31 4.07
N PRO A 350 8.06 26.02 4.32
CA PRO A 350 6.76 25.71 4.87
C PRO A 350 6.69 26.16 6.33
N GLU A 351 5.81 27.11 6.62
CA GLU A 351 5.45 27.46 7.99
C GLU A 351 4.76 26.28 8.69
N ARG A 352 4.92 26.17 10.02
CA ARG A 352 4.15 25.21 10.82
C ARG A 352 2.66 25.49 10.61
N GLY A 353 1.89 24.46 10.28
CA GLY A 353 0.46 24.57 9.96
C GLY A 353 0.10 24.45 8.48
N THR A 354 1.09 24.39 7.58
CA THR A 354 0.87 24.19 6.13
C THR A 354 -0.01 22.99 5.77
N GLY A 355 0.12 21.85 6.46
CA GLY A 355 -0.74 20.69 6.17
C GLY A 355 -2.19 20.86 6.63
N PHE A 356 -2.48 21.72 7.61
CA PHE A 356 -3.87 22.10 7.93
C PHE A 356 -4.47 22.96 6.82
N ALA A 357 -3.71 23.93 6.31
CA ALA A 357 -4.12 24.79 5.20
C ALA A 357 -4.32 24.00 3.89
N VAL A 358 -3.36 23.15 3.52
CA VAL A 358 -3.46 22.25 2.35
C VAL A 358 -4.62 21.28 2.52
N GLY A 359 -4.76 20.70 3.72
CA GLY A 359 -5.85 19.81 4.05
C GLY A 359 -7.23 20.46 3.91
N ALA A 360 -7.39 21.67 4.46
CA ALA A 360 -8.58 22.49 4.31
C ALA A 360 -8.87 22.82 2.84
N ALA A 361 -7.87 23.25 2.07
CA ALA A 361 -8.03 23.55 0.65
C ALA A 361 -8.47 22.30 -0.16
N LEU A 362 -7.95 21.12 0.16
CA LEU A 362 -8.35 19.88 -0.48
C LEU A 362 -9.76 19.43 -0.07
N VAL A 363 -10.17 19.60 1.19
CA VAL A 363 -11.56 19.37 1.62
C VAL A 363 -12.52 20.33 0.90
N PHE A 364 -12.11 21.58 0.70
CA PHE A 364 -12.85 22.54 -0.11
C PHE A 364 -13.00 22.08 -1.56
N VAL A 365 -11.90 21.66 -2.21
CA VAL A 365 -11.92 21.10 -3.57
C VAL A 365 -12.82 19.86 -3.65
N ALA A 366 -12.80 19.00 -2.63
CA ALA A 366 -13.70 17.84 -2.57
C ALA A 366 -15.17 18.30 -2.57
N GLY A 367 -15.53 19.31 -1.77
CA GLY A 367 -16.88 19.88 -1.73
C GLY A 367 -17.34 20.43 -3.09
N VAL A 368 -16.47 21.16 -3.79
CA VAL A 368 -16.75 21.69 -5.14
C VAL A 368 -16.89 20.55 -6.14
N ALA A 369 -15.96 19.59 -6.15
CA ALA A 369 -16.02 18.42 -7.00
C ALA A 369 -17.25 17.55 -6.73
N GLY A 370 -17.73 17.51 -5.47
CA GLY A 370 -19.00 16.88 -5.11
C GLY A 370 -20.18 17.60 -5.73
N ALA A 371 -20.20 18.93 -5.70
CA ALA A 371 -21.26 19.76 -6.30
C ALA A 371 -21.39 19.50 -7.81
N GLU A 372 -20.26 19.48 -8.53
CA GLU A 372 -20.20 19.14 -9.96
C GLU A 372 -20.78 17.74 -10.27
N ARG A 373 -20.77 16.85 -9.27
CA ARG A 373 -21.34 15.49 -9.36
C ARG A 373 -22.78 15.40 -8.83
N GLY A 374 -23.43 16.53 -8.59
CA GLY A 374 -24.81 16.58 -8.13
C GLY A 374 -24.97 16.37 -6.63
N ALA A 375 -23.91 16.58 -5.82
CA ALA A 375 -24.07 16.62 -4.37
C ALA A 375 -25.09 17.71 -3.98
N PRO A 376 -25.95 17.46 -2.96
CA PRO A 376 -26.87 18.47 -2.48
C PRO A 376 -26.14 19.75 -2.06
N PRO A 377 -26.67 20.95 -2.38
CA PRO A 377 -26.01 22.22 -2.05
C PRO A 377 -25.66 22.38 -0.56
N VAL A 378 -26.50 21.85 0.33
CA VAL A 378 -26.24 21.84 1.78
C VAL A 378 -24.95 21.10 2.13
N VAL A 379 -24.65 19.99 1.43
CA VAL A 379 -23.42 19.21 1.65
C VAL A 379 -22.20 19.97 1.15
N THR A 380 -22.31 20.69 0.04
CA THR A 380 -21.26 21.60 -0.44
C THR A 380 -21.01 22.72 0.56
N PHE A 381 -22.04 23.39 1.09
CA PHE A 381 -21.88 24.43 2.11
C PHE A 381 -21.23 23.89 3.38
N LEU A 382 -21.63 22.69 3.83
CA LEU A 382 -21.00 22.00 4.96
C LEU A 382 -19.52 21.71 4.71
N ALA A 383 -19.15 21.27 3.50
CA ALA A 383 -17.77 21.01 3.13
C ALA A 383 -16.91 22.28 3.16
N VAL A 384 -17.46 23.41 2.67
CA VAL A 384 -16.79 24.72 2.74
C VAL A 384 -16.61 25.18 4.19
N ALA A 385 -17.67 25.13 5.00
CA ALA A 385 -17.60 25.51 6.40
C ALA A 385 -16.62 24.62 7.19
N ALA A 386 -16.60 23.32 6.91
CA ALA A 386 -15.67 22.38 7.49
C ALA A 386 -14.23 22.61 7.05
N ALA A 387 -13.98 22.99 5.80
CA ALA A 387 -12.65 23.39 5.33
C ALA A 387 -12.12 24.60 6.11
N LEU A 388 -12.94 25.65 6.26
CA LEU A 388 -12.57 26.83 7.05
C LEU A 388 -12.34 26.49 8.53
N ALA A 389 -13.24 25.70 9.14
CA ALA A 389 -13.07 25.26 10.52
C ALA A 389 -11.81 24.41 10.70
N THR A 390 -11.48 23.55 9.73
CA THR A 390 -10.26 22.73 9.74
C THR A 390 -9.01 23.59 9.71
N TRP A 391 -8.99 24.63 8.86
CA TRP A 391 -7.91 25.61 8.84
C TRP A 391 -7.79 26.31 10.19
N ASP A 392 -8.88 26.90 10.68
CA ASP A 392 -8.92 27.72 11.89
C ASP A 392 -8.46 26.95 13.14
N LEU A 393 -9.03 25.76 13.35
CA LEU A 393 -8.63 24.85 14.42
C LEU A 393 -7.18 24.39 14.28
N GLY A 394 -6.73 24.15 13.05
CA GLY A 394 -5.36 23.82 12.74
C GLY A 394 -4.39 24.93 13.14
N SER A 395 -4.67 26.16 12.71
CA SER A 395 -3.90 27.37 13.05
C SER A 395 -3.89 27.62 14.56
N LEU A 396 -5.03 27.50 15.24
CA LEU A 396 -5.11 27.59 16.70
C LEU A 396 -4.21 26.54 17.37
N SER A 397 -4.26 25.29 16.90
CA SER A 397 -3.48 24.20 17.49
C SER A 397 -1.97 24.46 17.39
N THR A 398 -1.51 24.98 16.25
CA THR A 398 -0.10 25.32 16.03
C THR A 398 0.32 26.54 16.83
N ASP A 399 -0.56 27.53 16.99
CA ASP A 399 -0.29 28.75 17.75
C ASP A 399 -0.22 28.50 19.24
N LEU A 400 -1.17 27.73 19.79
CA LEU A 400 -1.15 27.34 21.19
C LEU A 400 0.07 26.47 21.51
N GLY A 401 0.36 25.49 20.64
CA GLY A 401 1.56 24.66 20.77
C GLY A 401 2.82 25.51 20.85
N ARG A 402 2.98 26.48 19.95
CA ARG A 402 4.14 27.38 19.90
C ARG A 402 4.25 28.34 21.09
N ARG A 403 3.12 28.92 21.55
CA ARG A 403 3.11 29.98 22.57
C ARG A 403 3.13 29.43 24.00
N VAL A 404 2.41 28.33 24.24
CA VAL A 404 2.15 27.81 25.59
C VAL A 404 2.78 26.42 25.80
N GLY A 405 3.10 25.70 24.72
CA GLY A 405 3.59 24.32 24.76
C GLY A 405 2.46 23.31 24.54
N SER A 406 2.78 22.16 23.93
CA SER A 406 1.80 21.11 23.62
C SER A 406 1.19 20.43 24.83
N ASP A 407 1.91 20.48 25.96
CA ASP A 407 1.56 19.78 27.21
C ASP A 407 0.84 20.70 28.20
N ALA A 408 0.64 21.97 27.86
CA ALA A 408 -0.10 22.91 28.68
C ALA A 408 -1.60 22.58 28.71
N GLU A 409 -2.26 22.87 29.82
CA GLU A 409 -3.70 22.61 29.97
C GLU A 409 -4.53 23.67 29.22
N THR A 410 -4.59 23.58 27.89
CA THR A 410 -5.31 24.50 27.00
C THR A 410 -6.70 24.01 26.59
N ARG A 411 -7.11 22.82 27.06
CA ARG A 411 -8.33 22.13 26.62
C ARG A 411 -9.60 22.99 26.71
N LYS A 412 -9.77 23.76 27.79
CA LYS A 412 -10.95 24.63 27.96
C LYS A 412 -11.01 25.70 26.87
N ALA A 413 -9.89 26.38 26.61
CA ALA A 413 -9.81 27.41 25.57
C ALA A 413 -10.01 26.81 24.17
N GLU A 414 -9.39 25.66 23.90
CA GLU A 414 -9.54 24.93 22.63
C GLU A 414 -11.00 24.55 22.36
N VAL A 415 -11.72 24.03 23.36
CA VAL A 415 -13.12 23.62 23.21
C VAL A 415 -14.04 24.84 23.01
N VAL A 416 -13.82 25.94 23.75
CA VAL A 416 -14.61 27.17 23.59
C VAL A 416 -14.43 27.74 22.18
N HIS A 417 -13.19 27.84 21.71
CA HIS A 417 -12.91 28.32 20.36
C HIS A 417 -13.51 27.39 19.30
N ALA A 418 -13.30 26.08 19.44
CA ALA A 418 -13.89 25.11 18.51
C ALA A 418 -15.41 25.18 18.45
N THR A 419 -16.08 25.35 19.60
CA THR A 419 -17.53 25.51 19.65
C THR A 419 -17.97 26.78 18.93
N ALA A 420 -17.26 27.90 19.13
CA ALA A 420 -17.51 29.14 18.44
C ALA A 420 -17.33 29.00 16.91
N THR A 421 -16.20 28.42 16.46
CA THR A 421 -15.92 28.17 15.04
C THR A 421 -17.00 27.31 14.38
N LEU A 422 -17.42 26.23 15.05
CA LEU A 422 -18.49 25.35 14.55
C LEU A 422 -19.86 26.03 14.52
N LEU A 423 -20.20 26.83 15.53
CA LEU A 423 -21.46 27.59 15.55
C LEU A 423 -21.50 28.65 14.43
N VAL A 424 -20.40 29.35 14.20
CA VAL A 424 -20.26 30.31 13.09
C VAL A 424 -20.40 29.60 11.74
N GLY A 425 -19.72 28.44 11.57
CA GLY A 425 -19.87 27.61 10.38
C GLY A 425 -21.31 27.14 10.15
N ALA A 426 -22.00 26.67 11.20
CA ALA A 426 -23.40 26.25 11.12
C ALA A 426 -24.34 27.40 10.76
N ALA A 427 -24.13 28.58 11.34
CA ALA A 427 -24.89 29.78 11.00
C ALA A 427 -24.65 30.20 9.53
N ALA A 428 -23.41 30.14 9.05
CA ALA A 428 -23.07 30.41 7.65
C ALA A 428 -23.77 29.45 6.69
N VAL A 429 -23.79 28.14 7.01
CA VAL A 429 -24.53 27.13 6.24
C VAL A 429 -26.02 27.39 6.26
N ALA A 430 -26.61 27.75 7.40
CA ALA A 430 -28.03 28.07 7.51
C ALA A 430 -28.40 29.31 6.66
N VAL A 431 -27.59 30.37 6.72
CA VAL A 431 -27.78 31.58 5.90
C VAL A 431 -27.61 31.27 4.42
N ALA A 432 -26.59 30.51 4.04
CA ALA A 432 -26.36 30.07 2.66
C ALA A 432 -27.54 29.26 2.10
N THR A 433 -28.04 28.32 2.91
CA THR A 433 -29.19 27.48 2.59
C THR A 433 -30.45 28.32 2.46
N GLY A 434 -30.71 29.22 3.41
CA GLY A 434 -31.83 30.15 3.36
C GLY A 434 -31.78 31.05 2.12
N ALA A 435 -30.62 31.62 1.79
CA ALA A 435 -30.44 32.41 0.58
C ALA A 435 -30.72 31.60 -0.69
N LEU A 436 -30.23 30.35 -0.76
CA LEU A 436 -30.48 29.46 -1.90
C LEU A 436 -31.98 29.22 -2.10
N TYR A 437 -32.71 28.89 -1.03
CA TYR A 437 -34.11 28.48 -1.16
C TYR A 437 -35.11 29.65 -1.17
N LEU A 438 -34.76 30.80 -0.59
CA LEU A 438 -35.64 31.96 -0.47
C LEU A 438 -35.40 33.03 -1.54
N LEU A 439 -34.17 33.19 -2.03
CA LEU A 439 -33.79 34.29 -2.91
C LEU A 439 -33.52 33.86 -4.36
N VAL A 440 -33.16 32.60 -4.60
CA VAL A 440 -32.92 32.10 -5.96
C VAL A 440 -34.23 31.67 -6.60
N PRO A 441 -34.64 32.27 -7.74
CA PRO A 441 -35.87 31.89 -8.43
C PRO A 441 -35.92 30.40 -8.77
N GLN A 442 -37.06 29.76 -8.46
CA GLN A 442 -37.31 28.34 -8.75
C GLN A 442 -37.33 28.01 -10.26
N SER A 443 -37.22 29.03 -11.13
CA SER A 443 -37.28 28.95 -12.58
C SER A 443 -35.94 28.66 -13.28
N VAL A 444 -34.79 28.63 -12.60
CA VAL A 444 -33.47 28.38 -13.22
C VAL A 444 -33.20 26.87 -13.41
N PRO A 445 -33.25 26.25 -14.59
CA PRO A 445 -33.13 24.79 -14.68
C PRO A 445 -31.76 24.25 -14.19
N GLY A 446 -31.72 23.09 -13.53
CA GLY A 446 -30.48 22.30 -13.32
C GLY A 446 -29.70 22.46 -12.00
N GLY A 447 -28.72 21.58 -11.80
CA GLY A 447 -27.83 21.50 -10.62
C GLY A 447 -26.81 22.63 -10.47
N GLU A 448 -26.77 23.56 -11.44
CA GLU A 448 -25.84 24.71 -11.49
C GLU A 448 -26.14 25.79 -10.43
N ARG A 449 -27.37 25.80 -9.86
CA ARG A 449 -27.79 26.72 -8.79
C ARG A 449 -26.90 26.62 -7.53
N GLY A 450 -26.49 25.40 -7.18
CA GLY A 450 -25.69 25.13 -5.98
C GLY A 450 -24.25 25.60 -6.12
N GLY A 451 -23.65 25.36 -7.28
CA GLY A 451 -22.26 25.75 -7.58
C GLY A 451 -22.06 27.26 -7.62
N PHE A 452 -22.95 28.00 -8.29
CA PHE A 452 -22.86 29.46 -8.40
C PHE A 452 -23.00 30.14 -7.02
N LEU A 453 -23.97 29.71 -6.21
CA LEU A 453 -24.17 30.28 -4.87
C LEU A 453 -23.02 29.91 -3.93
N ALA A 454 -22.52 28.66 -3.99
CA ALA A 454 -21.36 28.25 -3.23
C ALA A 454 -20.13 29.10 -3.57
N LEU A 455 -19.89 29.38 -4.86
CA LEU A 455 -18.80 30.23 -5.32
C LEU A 455 -18.94 31.67 -4.80
N VAL A 456 -20.14 32.26 -4.89
CA VAL A 456 -20.42 33.61 -4.37
C VAL A 456 -20.23 33.68 -2.85
N LEU A 457 -20.73 32.70 -2.10
CA LEU A 457 -20.57 32.63 -0.65
C LEU A 457 -19.12 32.44 -0.23
N VAL A 458 -18.33 31.70 -1.02
CA VAL A 458 -16.88 31.56 -0.83
C VAL A 458 -16.17 32.89 -1.05
N PHE A 459 -16.50 33.64 -2.12
CA PHE A 459 -15.94 34.97 -2.33
C PHE A 459 -16.29 35.93 -1.19
N VAL A 460 -17.53 35.88 -0.67
CA VAL A 460 -17.95 36.67 0.49
C VAL A 460 -17.20 36.25 1.77
N ALA A 461 -17.04 34.95 2.01
CA ALA A 461 -16.30 34.44 3.16
C ALA A 461 -14.81 34.84 3.11
N VAL A 462 -14.17 34.72 1.95
CA VAL A 462 -12.78 35.15 1.74
C VAL A 462 -12.64 36.67 1.93
N ALA A 463 -13.57 37.47 1.40
CA ALA A 463 -13.56 38.92 1.57
C ALA A 463 -13.78 39.35 3.03
N ALA A 464 -14.63 38.64 3.78
CA ALA A 464 -14.85 38.88 5.20
C ALA A 464 -13.62 38.50 6.04
N PHE A 465 -12.99 37.36 5.74
CA PHE A 465 -11.81 36.86 6.44
C PHE A 465 -10.57 37.73 6.21
N GLN A 466 -10.41 38.27 4.99
CA GLN A 466 -9.33 39.22 4.67
C GLN A 466 -9.45 40.57 5.42
N ARG A 467 -10.64 40.93 5.94
CA ARG A 467 -10.84 42.15 6.72
C ARG A 467 -10.63 41.98 8.23
N SER A 468 -10.56 40.74 8.72
CA SER A 468 -10.38 40.43 10.14
C SER A 468 -8.92 40.17 10.56
N ILE A 469 -8.02 40.04 9.58
CA ILE A 469 -6.57 40.09 9.74
C ILE A 469 -6.14 41.55 9.52
#